data_AF-E5A5B4-F1
#
_entry.id   AF-E5A5B4-F1
#
_cell.length_a   1.000
_cell.length_b   1.000
_cell.length_c   1.000
_cell.angle_alpha   90.00
_cell.angle_beta   90.00
_cell.angle_gamma   90.00
#
_symmetry.space_group_name_H-M   'P 1'
#
loop_
_entity.id
_entity.type
_entity.pdbx_description
1 polymer ?
#
loop_
_entity_poly.entity_id
_entity_poly.type
_entity_poly.pdbx_seq_one_letter_code
_entity_poly.pdbx_strand_id
1 'polypeptide(L)'
;MPHSTDIPSFAASQLTLLDAELQAELSETNALLSSHTPTALSRAGLAILNLNVSSVRTGLGGKTVVELALDPAVVAKGEKPDIPEHGIRVGDIVAVQDQPSGSAKKTEKKELTKKGAEGVVLRVRRENVEVVLDKEDADVPSGGKLWIVKLANDVTYKRMNQTMSRLQKFGDQDYTPFMRVLFGQASPTPLPSDLNDPSHPLHKLEWKDQSLNDSQKEAIRFALSSREIALIHGPPGTGKTHTLIELILQLLKQNLRLLVCGPSNISVDNIVERLASHKVPMVRLGHPARLLPSVLNHSLDVLTRTSEAAALVQDVRTEMDGKQASIRKTRNARERRQIYTELKELRQEYREREKGCVNNLVGGSKVVLATLHGAGGFHLKGQEFDVVIVDEASQALEAQCWIPLLWVKAGKLVLAGDHLQLPPTIKSLHFRDKKKTMNNAQDAKKGKDEDAKKTDGTLRIQGMTLETTLFDRLLALHGPGIKRMLTTQYRMHETIMRFPADELYESKLVAADFVKERLLKDLPYEVQDTEDTREPLVFWDTQGGDFAEKAEDEGVTGKGGKGMRLGDSKSNEGEAALVKMHVGNLVQAGVKAEDIAVVTPYNGQVG
;
A
#
# COMPACT_ATOMS: atom_id res chain seq x y z
N MET A 1 -6.43 -5.44 -33.20
CA MET A 1 -7.30 -5.15 -32.04
C MET A 1 -7.10 -6.27 -31.05
N PRO A 2 -6.72 -6.01 -29.79
CA PRO A 2 -6.72 -7.06 -28.78
C PRO A 2 -8.13 -7.67 -28.68
N HIS A 3 -8.19 -8.97 -28.47
CA HIS A 3 -9.47 -9.67 -28.37
C HIS A 3 -10.21 -9.26 -27.10
N SER A 4 -11.55 -9.15 -27.19
CA SER A 4 -12.40 -8.97 -26.01
C SER A 4 -12.03 -9.99 -24.94
N THR A 5 -11.87 -9.54 -23.71
CA THR A 5 -11.51 -10.40 -22.58
C THR A 5 -12.77 -11.02 -21.99
N ASP A 6 -12.81 -12.35 -21.94
CA ASP A 6 -13.87 -13.07 -21.24
C ASP A 6 -13.72 -12.91 -19.72
N ILE A 7 -14.78 -12.42 -19.06
CA ILE A 7 -14.73 -12.01 -17.64
C ILE A 7 -14.51 -13.21 -16.70
N PRO A 8 -15.24 -14.34 -16.84
CA PRO A 8 -15.00 -15.52 -16.02
C PRO A 8 -13.59 -16.09 -16.20
N SER A 9 -13.09 -16.15 -17.44
CA SER A 9 -11.73 -16.62 -17.74
C SER A 9 -10.65 -15.71 -17.17
N PHE A 10 -10.84 -14.39 -17.25
CA PHE A 10 -9.99 -13.39 -16.60
C PHE A 10 -9.93 -13.62 -15.09
N ALA A 11 -11.10 -13.72 -14.45
CA ALA A 11 -11.18 -13.90 -13.01
C ALA A 11 -10.55 -15.23 -12.54
N ALA A 12 -10.77 -16.32 -13.27
CA ALA A 12 -10.15 -17.63 -13.00
C ALA A 12 -8.61 -17.58 -13.11
N SER A 13 -8.10 -16.85 -14.10
CA SER A 13 -6.66 -16.66 -14.32
C SER A 13 -6.04 -15.85 -13.18
N GLN A 14 -6.67 -14.73 -12.79
CA GLN A 14 -6.25 -13.91 -11.65
C GLN A 14 -6.24 -14.70 -10.33
N LEU A 15 -7.29 -15.49 -10.04
CA LEU A 15 -7.33 -16.35 -8.83
C LEU A 15 -6.14 -17.32 -8.77
N THR A 16 -5.78 -17.94 -9.89
CA THR A 16 -4.65 -18.86 -9.96
C THR A 16 -3.32 -18.16 -9.69
N LEU A 17 -3.14 -16.98 -10.29
CA LEU A 17 -1.91 -16.20 -10.14
C LEU A 17 -1.78 -15.65 -8.71
N LEU A 18 -2.87 -15.17 -8.12
CA LEU A 18 -2.92 -14.69 -6.73
C LEU A 18 -2.64 -15.80 -5.73
N ASP A 19 -3.12 -17.03 -5.97
CA ASP A 19 -2.76 -18.18 -5.13
C ASP A 19 -1.26 -18.49 -5.23
N ALA A 20 -0.70 -18.52 -6.44
CA ALA A 20 0.74 -18.74 -6.62
C ALA A 20 1.59 -17.68 -5.90
N GLU A 21 1.17 -16.42 -5.95
CA GLU A 21 1.80 -15.30 -5.24
C GLU A 21 1.70 -15.46 -3.71
N LEU A 22 0.50 -15.76 -3.20
CA LEU A 22 0.30 -16.02 -1.77
C LEU A 22 1.14 -17.21 -1.28
N GLN A 23 1.22 -18.30 -2.05
CA GLN A 23 2.05 -19.45 -1.69
C GLN A 23 3.55 -19.08 -1.67
N ALA A 24 4.02 -18.25 -2.61
CA ALA A 24 5.39 -17.76 -2.61
C ALA A 24 5.68 -16.93 -1.34
N GLU A 25 4.83 -15.97 -1.00
CA GLU A 25 4.96 -15.12 0.19
C GLU A 25 4.88 -15.92 1.51
N LEU A 26 3.93 -16.87 1.59
CA LEU A 26 3.80 -17.78 2.74
C LEU A 26 5.01 -18.69 2.88
N SER A 27 5.57 -19.20 1.78
CA SER A 27 6.73 -20.09 1.83
C SER A 27 7.98 -19.36 2.33
N GLU A 28 8.19 -18.13 1.87
CA GLU A 28 9.28 -17.24 2.32
C GLU A 28 9.12 -16.92 3.82
N THR A 29 7.93 -16.48 4.22
CA THR A 29 7.64 -16.12 5.62
C THR A 29 7.75 -17.34 6.55
N ASN A 30 7.21 -18.49 6.15
CA ASN A 30 7.27 -19.72 6.95
C ASN A 30 8.71 -20.28 7.04
N ALA A 31 9.50 -20.15 5.99
CA ALA A 31 10.92 -20.51 6.03
C ALA A 31 11.65 -19.67 7.09
N LEU A 32 11.43 -18.35 7.10
CA LEU A 32 11.99 -17.45 8.10
C LEU A 32 11.53 -17.82 9.52
N LEU A 33 10.21 -18.00 9.74
CA LEU A 33 9.65 -18.29 11.07
C LEU A 33 10.03 -19.66 11.63
N SER A 34 10.17 -20.68 10.79
CA SER A 34 10.39 -22.06 11.24
C SER A 34 11.86 -22.43 11.45
N SER A 35 12.79 -21.72 10.82
CA SER A 35 14.23 -22.02 10.86
C SER A 35 15.03 -21.18 11.86
N HIS A 36 14.43 -20.14 12.45
CA HIS A 36 15.14 -19.19 13.29
C HIS A 36 14.71 -19.24 14.77
N THR A 37 15.64 -18.92 15.67
CA THR A 37 15.35 -18.71 17.09
C THR A 37 14.62 -17.38 17.29
N PRO A 38 13.88 -17.16 18.40
CA PRO A 38 13.24 -15.86 18.67
C PRO A 38 14.22 -14.69 18.60
N THR A 39 15.44 -14.87 19.11
CA THR A 39 16.51 -13.86 19.04
C THR A 39 16.95 -13.57 17.61
N ALA A 40 17.05 -14.59 16.75
CA ALA A 40 17.39 -14.39 15.35
C ALA A 40 16.28 -13.65 14.60
N LEU A 41 15.00 -13.98 14.84
CA LEU A 41 13.86 -13.25 14.28
C LEU A 41 13.82 -11.79 14.72
N SER A 42 14.17 -11.51 15.98
CA SER A 42 14.27 -10.14 16.48
C SER A 42 15.40 -9.35 15.84
N ARG A 43 16.59 -9.96 15.67
CA ARG A 43 17.71 -9.34 14.94
C ARG A 43 17.39 -9.07 13.47
N ALA A 44 16.60 -9.94 12.85
CA ALA A 44 16.08 -9.72 11.50
C ALA A 44 14.93 -8.68 11.44
N GLY A 45 14.56 -8.08 12.58
CA GLY A 45 13.47 -7.10 12.66
C GLY A 45 12.06 -7.68 12.52
N LEU A 46 11.90 -9.00 12.50
CA LEU A 46 10.62 -9.69 12.28
C LEU A 46 9.85 -9.97 13.58
N ALA A 47 10.48 -9.78 14.74
CA ALA A 47 9.85 -10.00 16.04
C ALA A 47 10.32 -9.00 17.09
N ILE A 48 9.47 -8.75 18.09
CA ILE A 48 9.83 -8.00 19.31
C ILE A 48 9.58 -8.91 20.50
N LEU A 49 10.59 -9.05 21.35
CA LEU A 49 10.63 -10.01 22.46
C LEU A 49 10.33 -9.32 23.81
N ASN A 50 10.06 -10.14 24.84
CA ASN A 50 9.95 -9.72 26.24
C ASN A 50 8.90 -8.64 26.48
N LEU A 51 7.72 -8.78 25.88
CA LEU A 51 6.60 -7.85 26.02
C LEU A 51 5.64 -8.29 27.14
N ASN A 52 4.88 -7.34 27.67
CA ASN A 52 3.72 -7.56 28.54
C ASN A 52 2.58 -6.62 28.14
N VAL A 53 1.35 -7.02 28.46
CA VAL A 53 0.17 -6.17 28.22
C VAL A 53 0.11 -5.03 29.22
N SER A 54 0.34 -3.80 28.76
CA SER A 54 0.20 -2.59 29.59
C SER A 54 -1.25 -2.15 29.72
N SER A 55 -2.00 -2.11 28.61
CA SER A 55 -3.41 -1.68 28.59
C SER A 55 -4.23 -2.46 27.57
N VAL A 56 -5.55 -2.51 27.77
CA VAL A 56 -6.52 -3.06 26.81
C VAL A 56 -7.72 -2.13 26.77
N ARG A 57 -8.18 -1.78 25.56
CA ARG A 57 -9.32 -0.87 25.34
C ARG A 57 -10.15 -1.25 24.12
N THR A 58 -11.33 -0.66 23.99
CA THR A 58 -12.19 -0.80 22.81
C THR A 58 -11.75 0.14 21.68
N GLY A 59 -11.56 -0.39 20.47
CA GLY A 59 -11.30 0.33 19.22
C GLY A 59 -12.51 0.39 18.28
N LEU A 60 -12.32 0.98 17.10
CA LEU A 60 -13.35 1.08 16.05
C LEU A 60 -13.92 -0.31 15.68
N GLY A 61 -15.23 -0.40 15.44
CA GLY A 61 -15.88 -1.68 15.14
C GLY A 61 -16.09 -2.58 16.36
N GLY A 62 -15.84 -2.08 17.58
CA GLY A 62 -15.89 -2.86 18.82
C GLY A 62 -14.69 -3.81 19.00
N LYS A 63 -13.63 -3.64 18.19
CA LYS A 63 -12.43 -4.50 18.25
C LYS A 63 -11.60 -4.24 19.49
N THR A 64 -10.96 -5.27 20.02
CA THR A 64 -10.06 -5.15 21.17
C THR A 64 -8.70 -4.61 20.72
N VAL A 65 -8.23 -3.54 21.38
CA VAL A 65 -6.90 -2.97 21.19
C VAL A 65 -6.05 -3.28 22.40
N VAL A 66 -4.88 -3.87 22.17
CA VAL A 66 -3.90 -4.25 23.19
C VAL A 66 -2.67 -3.38 23.07
N GLU A 67 -2.22 -2.81 24.17
CA GLU A 67 -0.95 -2.10 24.24
C GLU A 67 0.09 -3.02 24.90
N LEU A 68 1.23 -3.19 24.22
CA LEU A 68 2.32 -4.05 24.61
C LEU A 68 3.56 -3.20 24.86
N ALA A 69 4.14 -3.32 26.04
CA ALA A 69 5.39 -2.66 26.44
C ALA A 69 6.40 -3.72 26.92
N LEU A 70 7.67 -3.34 27.06
CA LEU A 70 8.67 -4.25 27.62
C LEU A 70 8.27 -4.71 29.03
N ASP A 71 8.52 -5.99 29.32
CA ASP A 71 8.36 -6.55 30.65
C ASP A 71 9.27 -5.78 31.63
N PRO A 72 8.73 -5.20 32.71
CA PRO A 72 9.51 -4.46 33.69
C PRO A 72 10.69 -5.24 34.28
N ALA A 73 10.64 -6.57 34.29
CA ALA A 73 11.72 -7.43 34.75
C ALA A 73 12.96 -7.45 33.83
N VAL A 74 12.86 -6.91 32.61
CA VAL A 74 13.94 -6.87 31.62
C VAL A 74 14.54 -5.48 31.47
N VAL A 75 13.85 -4.44 31.95
CA VAL A 75 14.34 -3.05 31.91
C VAL A 75 15.33 -2.85 33.07
N ALA A 76 16.58 -2.50 32.75
CA ALA A 76 17.59 -2.27 33.78
C ALA A 76 17.28 -0.99 34.59
N LYS A 77 17.72 -0.97 35.84
CA LYS A 77 17.42 0.13 36.78
C LYS A 77 18.10 1.42 36.30
N GLY A 78 17.32 2.38 35.82
CA GLY A 78 17.80 3.67 35.29
C GLY A 78 17.81 3.76 33.76
N GLU A 79 17.51 2.68 33.05
CA GLU A 79 17.31 2.71 31.59
C GLU A 79 15.88 3.13 31.23
N LYS A 80 15.73 3.71 30.03
CA LYS A 80 14.42 3.98 29.45
C LYS A 80 13.80 2.65 29.00
N PRO A 81 12.49 2.44 29.19
CA PRO A 81 11.79 1.22 28.76
C PRO A 81 11.53 1.23 27.24
N ASP A 82 12.53 1.61 26.44
CA ASP A 82 12.43 1.71 25.00
C ASP A 82 12.55 0.31 24.38
N ILE A 83 11.64 0.01 23.46
CA ILE A 83 11.66 -1.22 22.69
C ILE A 83 12.90 -1.21 21.77
N PRO A 84 13.66 -2.31 21.67
CA PRO A 84 14.80 -2.41 20.75
C PRO A 84 14.43 -2.13 19.30
N GLU A 85 15.39 -1.73 18.48
CA GLU A 85 15.18 -1.52 17.05
C GLU A 85 14.58 -2.76 16.38
N HIS A 86 13.57 -2.53 15.54
CA HIS A 86 12.81 -3.60 14.90
C HIS A 86 12.25 -3.18 13.53
N GLY A 87 11.87 -4.16 12.71
CA GLY A 87 11.27 -3.98 11.38
C GLY A 87 9.74 -3.92 11.39
N ILE A 88 9.09 -4.10 12.55
CA ILE A 88 7.63 -3.99 12.66
C ILE A 88 7.18 -2.55 12.42
N ARG A 89 6.17 -2.38 11.55
CA ARG A 89 5.60 -1.10 11.16
C ARG A 89 4.10 -1.07 11.41
N VAL A 90 3.54 0.14 11.46
CA VAL A 90 2.10 0.30 11.57
C VAL A 90 1.42 -0.37 10.38
N GLY A 91 0.49 -1.26 10.71
CA GLY A 91 -0.27 -2.00 9.72
C GLY A 91 0.25 -3.38 9.36
N ASP A 92 1.39 -3.78 9.88
CA ASP A 92 1.81 -5.17 9.80
C ASP A 92 0.78 -6.08 10.49
N ILE A 93 0.57 -7.26 9.91
CA ILE A 93 -0.18 -8.32 10.58
C ILE A 93 0.80 -9.06 11.49
N VAL A 94 0.42 -9.22 12.75
CA VAL A 94 1.27 -9.82 13.79
C VAL A 94 0.49 -10.86 14.57
N ALA A 95 1.19 -11.89 15.04
CA ALA A 95 0.74 -12.76 16.12
C ALA A 95 1.25 -12.21 17.46
N VAL A 96 0.34 -11.99 18.40
CA VAL A 96 0.63 -11.74 19.82
C VAL A 96 0.52 -13.08 20.55
N GLN A 97 1.62 -13.61 21.06
CA GLN A 97 1.64 -14.94 21.67
C GLN A 97 2.65 -15.01 22.82
N ASP A 98 2.59 -16.08 23.63
CA ASP A 98 3.62 -16.35 24.64
C ASP A 98 4.98 -16.61 23.97
N GLN A 99 6.04 -16.03 24.54
CA GLN A 99 7.39 -16.20 24.05
C GLN A 99 7.89 -17.63 24.33
N PRO A 100 8.26 -18.41 23.31
CA PRO A 100 8.81 -19.73 23.52
C PRO A 100 10.17 -19.63 24.22
N SER A 101 10.45 -20.57 25.12
CA SER A 101 11.80 -20.74 25.67
C SER A 101 12.78 -21.07 24.55
N GLY A 102 14.05 -20.66 24.69
CA GLY A 102 15.09 -20.93 23.69
C GLY A 102 15.30 -22.43 23.39
N SER A 103 14.87 -23.31 24.31
CA SER A 103 14.92 -24.77 24.23
C SER A 103 13.60 -25.44 23.79
N ALA A 104 12.55 -24.66 23.48
CA ALA A 104 11.21 -25.19 23.18
C ALA A 104 11.20 -26.10 21.93
N LYS A 105 10.58 -27.27 22.06
CA LYS A 105 10.47 -28.25 20.96
C LYS A 105 9.50 -27.75 19.87
N LYS A 106 9.63 -28.28 18.65
CA LYS A 106 8.79 -27.89 17.49
C LYS A 106 7.28 -28.09 17.75
N THR A 107 6.91 -29.06 18.57
CA THR A 107 5.53 -29.31 19.03
C THR A 107 5.04 -28.24 20.00
N GLU A 108 5.83 -27.84 20.98
CA GLU A 108 5.50 -26.76 21.92
C GLU A 108 5.34 -25.43 21.19
N LYS A 109 6.23 -25.11 20.24
CA LYS A 109 6.10 -23.91 19.39
C LYS A 109 4.79 -23.90 18.59
N LYS A 110 4.31 -25.06 18.12
CA LYS A 110 3.02 -25.22 17.42
C LYS A 110 1.81 -25.06 18.35
N GLU A 111 1.93 -25.43 19.63
CA GLU A 111 0.86 -25.22 20.60
C GLU A 111 0.77 -23.76 21.06
N LEU A 112 1.90 -23.08 21.24
CA LEU A 112 1.95 -21.66 21.58
C LEU A 112 1.36 -20.79 20.47
N THR A 113 1.61 -21.12 19.19
CA THR A 113 0.98 -20.44 18.04
C THR A 113 -0.54 -20.63 18.02
N LYS A 114 -1.06 -21.80 18.40
CA LYS A 114 -2.51 -22.03 18.51
C LYS A 114 -3.19 -21.23 19.63
N LYS A 115 -2.43 -20.81 20.65
CA LYS A 115 -2.91 -19.99 21.77
C LYS A 115 -2.74 -18.48 21.56
N GLY A 116 -2.03 -18.07 20.51
CA GLY A 116 -1.82 -16.66 20.18
C GLY A 116 -3.07 -15.97 19.61
N ALA A 117 -3.05 -14.64 19.64
CA ALA A 117 -4.04 -13.79 19.00
C ALA A 117 -3.42 -13.08 17.79
N GLU A 118 -4.08 -13.16 16.64
CA GLU A 118 -3.70 -12.40 15.45
C GLU A 118 -4.29 -10.99 15.50
N GLY A 119 -3.53 -10.03 14.99
CA GLY A 119 -3.97 -8.65 14.94
C GLY A 119 -3.15 -7.79 13.98
N VAL A 120 -3.60 -6.55 13.83
CA VAL A 120 -2.96 -5.54 13.00
C VAL A 120 -2.28 -4.54 13.91
N VAL A 121 -1.00 -4.26 13.66
CA VAL A 121 -0.26 -3.23 14.41
C VAL A 121 -0.96 -1.89 14.22
N LEU A 122 -1.49 -1.40 15.34
CA LEU A 122 -2.18 -0.14 15.47
C LEU A 122 -1.18 1.00 15.51
N ARG A 123 -0.17 0.94 16.39
CA ARG A 123 0.75 2.06 16.60
C ARG A 123 2.08 1.52 17.06
N VAL A 124 3.16 2.14 16.60
CA VAL A 124 4.51 1.87 17.08
C VAL A 124 5.03 3.16 17.72
N ARG A 125 5.42 3.09 18.98
CA ARG A 125 6.14 4.15 19.71
C ARG A 125 7.49 3.61 20.17
N ARG A 126 8.32 4.48 20.74
CA ARG A 126 9.59 4.04 21.35
C ARG A 126 9.36 3.09 22.52
N GLU A 127 8.38 3.39 23.38
CA GLU A 127 8.14 2.59 24.60
C GLU A 127 7.06 1.49 24.47
N ASN A 128 6.24 1.49 23.42
CA ASN A 128 5.16 0.50 23.27
C ASN A 128 4.73 0.26 21.82
N VAL A 129 4.07 -0.88 21.61
CA VAL A 129 3.36 -1.23 20.37
C VAL A 129 1.90 -1.51 20.70
N GLU A 130 0.99 -0.88 19.98
CA GLU A 130 -0.44 -1.15 20.07
C GLU A 130 -0.85 -2.10 18.93
N VAL A 131 -1.69 -3.10 19.21
CA VAL A 131 -2.20 -4.09 18.23
C VAL A 131 -3.72 -4.20 18.36
N VAL A 132 -4.43 -4.08 17.23
CA VAL A 132 -5.87 -4.38 17.16
C VAL A 132 -6.05 -5.86 16.86
N LEU A 133 -6.68 -6.60 17.76
CA LEU A 133 -6.91 -8.04 17.57
C LEU A 133 -8.06 -8.29 16.60
N ASP A 134 -7.96 -9.36 15.82
CA ASP A 134 -8.97 -9.71 14.82
C ASP A 134 -10.25 -10.30 15.41
N LYS A 135 -10.15 -11.00 16.55
CA LYS A 135 -11.30 -11.53 17.27
C LYS A 135 -11.69 -10.61 18.42
N GLU A 136 -12.98 -10.27 18.50
CA GLU A 136 -13.57 -9.46 19.56
C GLU A 136 -13.33 -10.08 20.96
N ASP A 137 -13.30 -11.41 21.02
CA ASP A 137 -13.09 -12.22 22.25
C ASP A 137 -11.72 -12.90 22.30
N ALA A 138 -10.71 -12.38 21.58
CA ALA A 138 -9.36 -12.91 21.72
C ALA A 138 -8.88 -12.71 23.17
N ASP A 139 -8.76 -13.81 23.91
CA ASP A 139 -8.05 -13.82 25.18
C ASP A 139 -6.58 -13.60 24.87
N VAL A 140 -6.05 -12.44 25.28
CA VAL A 140 -4.62 -12.19 25.21
C VAL A 140 -3.95 -13.07 26.26
N PRO A 141 -2.90 -13.85 25.91
CA PRO A 141 -2.23 -14.68 26.88
C PRO A 141 -1.76 -13.82 28.07
N SER A 142 -2.09 -14.25 29.28
CA SER A 142 -1.85 -13.49 30.52
C SER A 142 -0.90 -14.21 31.49
N GLY A 143 -0.23 -15.27 31.01
CA GLY A 143 0.52 -16.22 31.85
C GLY A 143 2.04 -16.12 31.78
N GLY A 144 2.62 -15.33 30.87
CA GLY A 144 4.07 -15.22 30.69
C GLY A 144 4.51 -14.05 29.80
N LYS A 145 5.82 -13.96 29.55
CA LYS A 145 6.40 -12.96 28.63
C LYS A 145 5.85 -13.16 27.24
N LEU A 146 5.33 -12.10 26.64
CA LEU A 146 4.82 -12.09 25.29
C LEU A 146 5.91 -11.72 24.29
N TRP A 147 5.66 -12.05 23.03
CA TRP A 147 6.37 -11.50 21.90
C TRP A 147 5.37 -11.24 20.78
N ILE A 148 5.72 -10.31 19.89
CA ILE A 148 5.00 -10.13 18.63
C ILE A 148 5.85 -10.60 17.48
N VAL A 149 5.21 -11.27 16.53
CA VAL A 149 5.86 -11.86 15.35
C VAL A 149 5.10 -11.42 14.12
N LYS A 150 5.82 -10.88 13.13
CA LYS A 150 5.25 -10.48 11.85
C LYS A 150 4.77 -11.72 11.07
N LEU A 151 3.54 -11.67 10.60
CA LEU A 151 2.90 -12.69 9.77
C LEU A 151 2.82 -12.20 8.32
N ALA A 152 2.62 -13.15 7.40
CA ALA A 152 2.28 -12.83 6.01
C ALA A 152 0.89 -12.19 5.95
N ASN A 153 0.70 -11.20 5.07
CA ASN A 153 -0.55 -10.44 5.04
C ASN A 153 -1.60 -11.09 4.13
N ASP A 154 -2.29 -12.12 4.65
CA ASP A 154 -3.30 -12.86 3.87
C ASP A 154 -4.60 -12.07 3.62
N VAL A 155 -4.85 -10.98 4.37
CA VAL A 155 -6.10 -10.21 4.32
C VAL A 155 -6.27 -9.51 2.98
N THR A 156 -5.16 -9.04 2.40
CA THR A 156 -5.15 -8.41 1.07
C THR A 156 -5.57 -9.40 -0.02
N TYR A 157 -4.98 -10.61 -0.01
CA TYR A 157 -5.34 -11.71 -0.91
C TYR A 157 -6.79 -12.17 -0.71
N LYS A 158 -7.28 -12.27 0.53
CA LYS A 158 -8.69 -12.62 0.79
C LYS A 158 -9.65 -11.68 0.07
N ARG A 159 -9.40 -10.36 0.08
CA ARG A 159 -10.25 -9.37 -0.61
C ARG A 159 -10.17 -9.47 -2.12
N MET A 160 -8.96 -9.63 -2.68
CA MET A 160 -8.78 -9.83 -4.12
C MET A 160 -9.46 -11.12 -4.57
N ASN A 161 -9.25 -12.23 -3.87
CA ASN A 161 -9.87 -13.52 -4.18
C ASN A 161 -11.40 -13.44 -4.09
N GLN A 162 -11.98 -12.82 -3.06
CA GLN A 162 -13.43 -12.61 -2.97
C GLN A 162 -13.97 -11.82 -4.17
N THR A 163 -13.24 -10.80 -4.61
CA THR A 163 -13.63 -9.94 -5.73
C THR A 163 -13.56 -10.71 -7.06
N MET A 164 -12.47 -11.44 -7.30
CA MET A 164 -12.32 -12.28 -8.48
C MET A 164 -13.31 -13.44 -8.49
N SER A 165 -13.52 -14.14 -7.37
CA SER A 165 -14.53 -15.20 -7.27
C SER A 165 -15.96 -14.69 -7.53
N ARG A 166 -16.25 -13.42 -7.21
CA ARG A 166 -17.53 -12.80 -7.53
C ARG A 166 -17.63 -12.50 -9.02
N LEU A 167 -16.61 -11.89 -9.63
CA LEU A 167 -16.53 -11.67 -11.08
C LEU A 167 -16.66 -12.98 -11.88
N GLN A 168 -16.02 -14.05 -11.41
CA GLN A 168 -16.05 -15.36 -12.06
C GLN A 168 -17.47 -15.94 -12.17
N LYS A 169 -18.35 -15.61 -11.23
CA LYS A 169 -19.73 -16.12 -11.16
C LYS A 169 -20.72 -15.28 -11.96
N PHE A 170 -20.30 -14.14 -12.51
CA PHE A 170 -21.21 -13.28 -13.26
C PHE A 170 -21.62 -13.95 -14.57
N GLY A 171 -22.91 -13.89 -14.88
CA GLY A 171 -23.43 -14.16 -16.22
C GLY A 171 -23.52 -12.87 -17.03
N ASP A 172 -23.88 -13.00 -18.31
CA ASP A 172 -23.97 -11.87 -19.24
C ASP A 172 -24.94 -10.77 -18.79
N GLN A 173 -25.98 -11.14 -18.04
CA GLN A 173 -26.97 -10.24 -17.44
C GLN A 173 -26.41 -9.38 -16.29
N ASP A 174 -25.32 -9.81 -15.66
CA ASP A 174 -24.67 -9.07 -14.58
C ASP A 174 -23.68 -8.02 -15.12
N TYR A 175 -23.35 -8.08 -16.41
CA TYR A 175 -22.38 -7.17 -17.04
C TYR A 175 -23.01 -5.81 -17.31
N THR A 176 -22.60 -4.82 -16.51
CA THR A 176 -22.94 -3.42 -16.77
C THR A 176 -22.28 -2.91 -18.07
N PRO A 177 -22.85 -1.88 -18.75
CA PRO A 177 -22.21 -1.27 -19.91
C PRO A 177 -20.77 -0.81 -19.63
N PHE A 178 -20.55 -0.28 -18.42
CA PHE A 178 -19.23 0.12 -17.93
C PHE A 178 -18.24 -1.06 -17.89
N MET A 179 -18.65 -2.21 -17.35
CA MET A 179 -17.82 -3.43 -17.35
C MET A 179 -17.53 -3.92 -18.77
N ARG A 180 -18.52 -3.88 -19.67
CA ARG A 180 -18.34 -4.29 -21.07
C ARG A 180 -17.26 -3.45 -21.76
N VAL A 181 -17.18 -2.15 -21.47
CA VAL A 181 -16.07 -1.30 -21.94
C VAL A 181 -14.73 -1.70 -21.30
N LEU A 182 -14.68 -1.92 -19.98
CA LEU A 182 -13.44 -2.31 -19.29
C LEU A 182 -12.86 -3.66 -19.74
N PHE A 183 -13.68 -4.55 -20.27
CA PHE A 183 -13.27 -5.85 -20.81
C PHE A 183 -13.22 -5.91 -22.35
N GLY A 184 -13.49 -4.79 -23.03
CA GLY A 184 -13.38 -4.69 -24.49
C GLY A 184 -14.48 -5.39 -25.26
N GLN A 185 -15.59 -5.68 -24.59
CA GLN A 185 -16.81 -6.19 -25.20
C GLN A 185 -17.65 -5.04 -25.81
N ALA A 186 -17.35 -3.80 -25.45
CA ALA A 186 -17.88 -2.58 -26.04
C ALA A 186 -16.75 -1.53 -26.19
N SER A 187 -16.93 -0.57 -27.10
CA SER A 187 -16.02 0.56 -27.24
C SER A 187 -16.39 1.69 -26.26
N PRO A 188 -15.43 2.49 -25.76
CA PRO A 188 -15.72 3.70 -25.00
C PRO A 188 -16.58 4.65 -25.82
N THR A 189 -17.44 5.44 -25.15
CA THR A 189 -18.24 6.45 -25.84
C THR A 189 -17.30 7.44 -26.55
N PRO A 190 -17.51 7.71 -27.86
CA PRO A 190 -16.69 8.68 -28.60
C PRO A 190 -16.74 10.06 -27.95
N LEU A 191 -15.59 10.72 -27.92
CA LEU A 191 -15.49 12.10 -27.47
C LEU A 191 -15.96 13.07 -28.57
N PRO A 192 -16.39 14.28 -28.21
CA PRO A 192 -16.57 15.37 -29.18
C PRO A 192 -15.31 15.57 -30.03
N SER A 193 -15.48 15.92 -31.29
CA SER A 193 -14.39 16.06 -32.27
C SER A 193 -13.35 17.11 -31.89
N ASP A 194 -13.76 18.15 -31.16
CA ASP A 194 -12.85 19.15 -30.59
C ASP A 194 -13.27 19.51 -29.15
N LEU A 195 -12.47 19.08 -28.18
CA LEU A 195 -12.66 19.40 -26.76
C LEU A 195 -12.30 20.85 -26.43
N ASN A 196 -11.60 21.53 -27.34
CA ASN A 196 -11.24 22.94 -27.25
C ASN A 196 -12.18 23.82 -28.08
N ASP A 197 -13.30 23.29 -28.59
CA ASP A 197 -14.31 24.11 -29.26
C ASP A 197 -14.89 25.14 -28.27
N PRO A 198 -14.86 26.46 -28.58
CA PRO A 198 -15.42 27.50 -27.73
C PRO A 198 -16.91 27.36 -27.38
N SER A 199 -17.65 26.60 -28.18
CA SER A 199 -19.06 26.25 -27.95
C SER A 199 -19.26 25.11 -26.95
N HIS A 200 -18.21 24.32 -26.66
CA HIS A 200 -18.27 23.22 -25.73
C HIS A 200 -18.38 23.74 -24.27
N PRO A 201 -19.32 23.24 -23.44
CA PRO A 201 -19.49 23.71 -22.07
C PRO A 201 -18.20 23.62 -21.22
N LEU A 202 -17.34 22.64 -21.51
CA LEU A 202 -16.06 22.45 -20.81
C LEU A 202 -14.92 23.34 -21.34
N HIS A 203 -15.12 24.10 -22.42
CA HIS A 203 -14.13 25.07 -22.88
C HIS A 203 -14.03 26.27 -21.92
N LYS A 204 -15.18 26.67 -21.34
CA LYS A 204 -15.30 27.80 -20.41
C LYS A 204 -15.20 27.37 -18.94
N LEU A 205 -14.40 26.35 -18.64
CA LEU A 205 -14.16 25.95 -17.26
C LEU A 205 -13.46 27.06 -16.49
N GLU A 206 -14.04 27.44 -15.35
CA GLU A 206 -13.36 28.28 -14.38
C GLU A 206 -12.35 27.44 -13.59
N TRP A 207 -11.07 27.61 -13.91
CA TRP A 207 -9.97 26.94 -13.21
C TRP A 207 -9.86 27.48 -11.78
N LYS A 208 -9.80 26.58 -10.79
CA LYS A 208 -9.51 27.00 -9.41
C LYS A 208 -8.02 27.32 -9.28
N ASP A 209 -7.18 26.48 -9.87
CA ASP A 209 -5.75 26.75 -9.97
C ASP A 209 -5.38 27.40 -11.32
N GLN A 210 -4.86 28.63 -11.28
CA GLN A 210 -4.44 29.36 -12.47
C GLN A 210 -3.04 28.96 -12.97
N SER A 211 -2.26 28.23 -12.16
CA SER A 211 -0.90 27.79 -12.49
C SER A 211 -0.86 26.55 -13.37
N LEU A 212 -2.00 25.91 -13.65
CA LEU A 212 -2.10 24.73 -14.51
C LEU A 212 -1.60 25.02 -15.91
N ASN A 213 -0.70 24.16 -16.40
CA ASN A 213 -0.22 24.20 -17.78
C ASN A 213 -1.24 23.59 -18.75
N ASP A 214 -0.97 23.72 -20.06
CA ASP A 214 -1.90 23.27 -21.10
C ASP A 214 -2.10 21.75 -21.13
N SER A 215 -1.05 20.96 -20.90
CA SER A 215 -1.18 19.48 -20.85
C SER A 215 -2.05 19.02 -19.68
N GLN A 216 -1.98 19.72 -18.54
CA GLN A 216 -2.82 19.44 -17.37
C GLN A 216 -4.27 19.84 -17.64
N LYS A 217 -4.50 21.03 -18.20
CA LYS A 217 -5.85 21.51 -18.59
C LYS A 217 -6.50 20.57 -19.61
N GLU A 218 -5.74 20.13 -20.61
CA GLU A 218 -6.21 19.18 -21.61
C GLU A 218 -6.59 17.84 -20.96
N ALA A 219 -5.72 17.27 -20.11
CA ALA A 219 -6.00 16.03 -19.39
C ALA A 219 -7.27 16.13 -18.53
N ILE A 220 -7.51 17.27 -17.89
CA ILE A 220 -8.73 17.52 -17.09
C ILE A 220 -9.96 17.61 -18.00
N ARG A 221 -9.92 18.39 -19.08
CA ARG A 221 -11.04 18.48 -20.04
C ARG A 221 -11.38 17.12 -20.64
N PHE A 222 -10.35 16.37 -21.02
CA PHE A 222 -10.47 15.01 -21.51
C PHE A 222 -11.14 14.11 -20.48
N ALA A 223 -10.63 14.06 -19.25
CA ALA A 223 -11.17 13.24 -18.20
C ALA A 223 -12.61 13.62 -17.83
N LEU A 224 -12.98 14.90 -17.86
CA LEU A 224 -14.35 15.38 -17.65
C LEU A 224 -15.29 14.93 -18.79
N SER A 225 -14.82 14.96 -20.03
CA SER A 225 -15.60 14.61 -21.23
C SER A 225 -15.78 13.10 -21.42
N SER A 226 -14.83 12.29 -20.96
CA SER A 226 -14.92 10.84 -21.03
C SER A 226 -16.08 10.32 -20.18
N ARG A 227 -16.90 9.44 -20.75
CA ARG A 227 -18.07 8.89 -20.06
C ARG A 227 -17.71 7.70 -19.17
N GLU A 228 -17.05 6.69 -19.74
CA GLU A 228 -16.71 5.46 -19.01
C GLU A 228 -15.28 5.48 -18.46
N ILE A 229 -14.28 5.81 -19.28
CA ILE A 229 -12.87 5.69 -18.89
C ILE A 229 -12.00 6.84 -19.34
N ALA A 230 -11.05 7.24 -18.48
CA ALA A 230 -9.98 8.16 -18.81
C ALA A 230 -8.67 7.74 -18.14
N LEU A 231 -7.56 7.75 -18.89
CA LEU A 231 -6.22 7.51 -18.37
C LEU A 231 -5.42 8.83 -18.37
N ILE A 232 -4.91 9.22 -17.21
CA ILE A 232 -3.98 10.34 -17.06
C ILE A 232 -2.58 9.74 -16.84
N HIS A 233 -1.74 9.86 -17.86
CA HIS A 233 -0.35 9.42 -17.81
C HIS A 233 0.51 10.57 -17.26
N GLY A 234 1.01 10.43 -16.04
CA GLY A 234 1.80 11.47 -15.37
C GLY A 234 3.25 11.04 -15.14
N PRO A 235 4.16 11.33 -16.08
CA PRO A 235 5.61 11.15 -15.91
C PRO A 235 6.18 11.82 -14.65
N PRO A 236 7.41 11.48 -14.23
CA PRO A 236 8.03 12.06 -13.03
C PRO A 236 8.02 13.59 -13.04
N GLY A 237 7.55 14.19 -11.94
CA GLY A 237 7.58 15.65 -11.76
C GLY A 237 6.51 16.43 -12.52
N THR A 238 5.61 15.80 -13.26
CA THR A 238 4.60 16.49 -14.10
C THR A 238 3.37 17.04 -13.36
N GLY A 239 3.31 16.84 -12.04
CA GLY A 239 2.19 17.31 -11.22
C GLY A 239 0.93 16.46 -11.32
N LYS A 240 1.03 15.15 -11.57
CA LYS A 240 -0.11 14.20 -11.62
C LYS A 240 -1.15 14.40 -10.50
N THR A 241 -0.70 14.38 -9.24
CA THR A 241 -1.59 14.63 -8.09
C THR A 241 -2.19 16.03 -8.13
N HIS A 242 -1.45 17.06 -8.57
CA HIS A 242 -1.96 18.42 -8.70
C HIS A 242 -3.09 18.50 -9.77
N THR A 243 -2.91 17.85 -10.92
CA THR A 243 -3.94 17.68 -11.95
C THR A 243 -5.18 16.98 -11.42
N LEU A 244 -5.01 15.91 -10.62
CA LEU A 244 -6.12 15.18 -10.01
C LEU A 244 -6.92 16.03 -9.03
N ILE A 245 -6.27 16.91 -8.26
CA ILE A 245 -6.95 17.83 -7.34
C ILE A 245 -7.90 18.74 -8.12
N GLU A 246 -7.43 19.39 -9.18
CA GLU A 246 -8.31 20.23 -10.01
C GLU A 246 -9.44 19.40 -10.64
N LEU A 247 -9.15 18.20 -11.17
CA LEU A 247 -10.18 17.31 -11.73
C LEU A 247 -11.27 16.99 -10.69
N ILE A 248 -10.87 16.65 -9.46
CA ILE A 248 -11.80 16.39 -8.35
C ILE A 248 -12.67 17.63 -8.09
N LEU A 249 -12.07 18.82 -8.00
CA LEU A 249 -12.82 20.05 -7.78
C LEU A 249 -13.83 20.34 -8.91
N GLN A 250 -13.46 20.08 -10.17
CA GLN A 250 -14.37 20.27 -11.31
C GLN A 250 -15.50 19.24 -11.32
N LEU A 251 -15.25 17.97 -10.98
CA LEU A 251 -16.29 16.95 -10.83
C LEU A 251 -17.26 17.29 -9.68
N LEU A 252 -16.74 17.83 -8.56
CA LEU A 252 -17.56 18.28 -7.44
C LEU A 252 -18.48 19.45 -7.80
N LYS A 253 -18.03 20.38 -8.67
CA LYS A 253 -18.90 21.45 -9.20
C LYS A 253 -20.06 20.91 -10.04
N GLN A 254 -19.91 19.73 -10.63
CA GLN A 254 -20.99 19.01 -11.32
C GLN A 254 -21.90 18.22 -10.35
N ASN A 255 -21.76 18.44 -9.04
CA ASN A 255 -22.46 17.73 -7.97
C ASN A 255 -22.21 16.21 -7.92
N LEU A 256 -21.15 15.73 -8.58
CA LEU A 256 -20.80 14.32 -8.59
C LEU A 256 -20.16 13.89 -7.27
N ARG A 257 -20.46 12.66 -6.85
CA ARG A 257 -19.88 12.02 -5.68
C ARG A 257 -18.75 11.08 -6.09
N LEU A 258 -17.63 11.19 -5.40
CA LEU A 258 -16.36 10.61 -5.85
C LEU A 258 -15.83 9.60 -4.83
N LEU A 259 -15.37 8.45 -5.32
CA LEU A 259 -14.52 7.53 -4.57
C LEU A 259 -13.11 7.66 -5.11
N VAL A 260 -12.18 8.14 -4.29
CA VAL A 260 -10.77 8.28 -4.65
C VAL A 260 -9.97 7.18 -3.98
N CYS A 261 -9.17 6.48 -4.75
CA CYS A 261 -8.38 5.34 -4.30
C CYS A 261 -6.92 5.43 -4.71
N GLY A 262 -6.10 4.64 -4.03
CA GLY A 262 -4.70 4.40 -4.38
C GLY A 262 -4.19 3.09 -3.78
N PRO A 263 -3.09 2.52 -4.30
CA PRO A 263 -2.53 1.27 -3.79
C PRO A 263 -1.92 1.43 -2.38
N SER A 264 -1.42 2.60 -2.02
CA SER A 264 -0.77 2.88 -0.74
C SER A 264 -1.50 3.95 0.08
N ASN A 265 -1.22 4.04 1.39
CA ASN A 265 -1.80 5.12 2.21
C ASN A 265 -1.25 6.49 1.79
N ILE A 266 0.05 6.57 1.49
CA ILE A 266 0.72 7.82 1.12
C ILE A 266 0.11 8.42 -0.16
N SER A 267 -0.19 7.61 -1.19
CA SER A 267 -0.80 8.17 -2.42
C SER A 267 -2.17 8.77 -2.14
N VAL A 268 -2.98 8.14 -1.28
CA VAL A 268 -4.30 8.65 -0.90
C VAL A 268 -4.19 9.88 0.01
N ASP A 269 -3.28 9.85 0.98
CA ASP A 269 -3.12 10.91 1.98
C ASP A 269 -2.60 12.21 1.34
N ASN A 270 -1.73 12.12 0.34
CA ASN A 270 -1.28 13.28 -0.46
C ASN A 270 -2.45 14.00 -1.15
N ILE A 271 -3.48 13.25 -1.59
CA ILE A 271 -4.69 13.84 -2.16
C ILE A 271 -5.53 14.49 -1.05
N VAL A 272 -5.70 13.84 0.10
CA VAL A 272 -6.47 14.40 1.22
C VAL A 272 -5.86 15.73 1.68
N GLU A 273 -4.55 15.79 1.88
CA GLU A 273 -3.85 16.98 2.35
C GLU A 273 -4.07 18.18 1.42
N ARG A 274 -4.00 17.96 0.11
CA ARG A 274 -4.23 19.02 -0.88
C ARG A 274 -5.71 19.41 -0.96
N LEU A 275 -6.64 18.45 -0.93
CA LEU A 275 -8.07 18.75 -0.94
C LEU A 275 -8.55 19.46 0.34
N ALA A 276 -7.91 19.23 1.48
CA ALA A 276 -8.31 19.81 2.76
C ALA A 276 -8.36 21.35 2.72
N SER A 277 -7.42 21.96 1.98
CA SER A 277 -7.37 23.41 1.76
C SER A 277 -8.62 24.00 1.08
N HIS A 278 -9.37 23.17 0.34
CA HIS A 278 -10.57 23.57 -0.40
C HIS A 278 -11.88 23.36 0.39
N LYS A 279 -11.80 22.93 1.66
CA LYS A 279 -12.97 22.71 2.54
C LYS A 279 -14.04 21.78 1.95
N VAL A 280 -13.60 20.77 1.19
CA VAL A 280 -14.49 19.79 0.57
C VAL A 280 -15.02 18.83 1.64
N PRO A 281 -16.34 18.51 1.67
CA PRO A 281 -16.89 17.48 2.53
C PRO A 281 -16.34 16.10 2.14
N MET A 282 -15.38 15.59 2.92
CA MET A 282 -14.69 14.34 2.63
C MET A 282 -14.47 13.47 3.86
N VAL A 283 -14.32 12.17 3.61
CA VAL A 283 -13.96 11.17 4.63
C VAL A 283 -12.81 10.30 4.11
N ARG A 284 -11.75 10.18 4.90
CA ARG A 284 -10.64 9.26 4.67
C ARG A 284 -10.86 7.96 5.43
N LEU A 285 -11.11 6.87 4.69
CA LEU A 285 -11.27 5.52 5.21
C LEU A 285 -9.92 4.84 5.34
N GLY A 286 -9.46 4.62 6.55
CA GLY A 286 -8.22 3.93 6.82
C GLY A 286 -7.95 3.93 8.30
N HIS A 287 -7.01 3.10 8.71
CA HIS A 287 -6.63 3.09 10.10
C HIS A 287 -5.81 4.36 10.41
N PRO A 288 -6.21 5.23 11.37
CA PRO A 288 -5.55 6.51 11.68
C PRO A 288 -4.02 6.45 11.74
N ALA A 289 -3.47 5.44 12.37
CA ALA A 289 -2.02 5.34 12.52
C ALA A 289 -1.24 5.02 11.23
N ARG A 290 -1.92 4.56 10.17
CA ARG A 290 -1.32 4.42 8.84
C ARG A 290 -1.46 5.72 8.02
N LEU A 291 -2.10 6.74 8.57
CA LEU A 291 -2.36 8.01 7.90
C LEU A 291 -1.33 9.05 8.29
N LEU A 292 -1.07 9.98 7.39
CA LEU A 292 -0.29 11.17 7.69
C LEU A 292 -0.95 12.01 8.81
N PRO A 293 -0.16 12.63 9.70
CA PRO A 293 -0.69 13.47 10.77
C PRO A 293 -1.64 14.57 10.29
N SER A 294 -1.33 15.22 9.16
CA SER A 294 -2.15 16.26 8.53
C SER A 294 -3.52 15.76 8.06
N VAL A 295 -3.67 14.46 7.85
CA VAL A 295 -4.87 13.82 7.31
C VAL A 295 -5.80 13.28 8.41
N LEU A 296 -5.32 13.14 9.64
CA LEU A 296 -6.06 12.51 10.75
C LEU A 296 -7.44 13.12 11.01
N ASN A 297 -7.56 14.45 10.90
CA ASN A 297 -8.82 15.18 11.11
C ASN A 297 -9.91 14.83 10.08
N HIS A 298 -9.53 14.24 8.95
CA HIS A 298 -10.46 13.76 7.92
C HIS A 298 -10.72 12.25 8.00
N SER A 299 -10.07 11.54 8.92
CA SER A 299 -10.19 10.10 9.05
C SER A 299 -11.55 9.70 9.65
N LEU A 300 -12.12 8.58 9.17
CA LEU A 300 -13.41 8.10 9.66
C LEU A 300 -13.42 7.92 11.19
N ASP A 301 -12.38 7.32 11.76
CA ASP A 301 -12.30 7.07 13.22
C ASP A 301 -12.23 8.36 14.05
N VAL A 302 -11.65 9.44 13.52
CA VAL A 302 -11.63 10.74 14.21
C VAL A 302 -12.98 11.44 14.06
N LEU A 303 -13.59 11.39 12.87
CA LEU A 303 -14.89 12.00 12.60
C LEU A 303 -16.03 11.31 13.38
N THR A 304 -15.97 9.99 13.57
CA THR A 304 -16.91 9.24 14.41
C THR A 304 -16.75 9.51 15.90
N ARG A 305 -15.71 10.25 16.33
CA ARG A 305 -15.49 10.66 17.72
C ARG A 305 -15.77 12.14 17.99
N THR A 306 -15.64 12.97 16.95
CA THR A 306 -15.71 14.44 17.07
C THR A 306 -17.02 15.03 16.55
N SER A 307 -17.80 14.27 15.78
CA SER A 307 -19.11 14.72 15.29
C SER A 307 -20.18 14.74 16.38
N GLU A 308 -21.23 15.54 16.22
CA GLU A 308 -22.38 15.55 17.15
C GLU A 308 -23.03 14.17 17.28
N ALA A 309 -23.04 13.39 16.18
CA ALA A 309 -23.51 12.00 16.17
C ALA A 309 -22.60 11.02 16.95
N ALA A 310 -21.36 11.40 17.24
CA ALA A 310 -20.40 10.61 18.01
C ALA A 310 -20.73 10.52 19.50
N ALA A 311 -21.41 11.52 20.05
CA ALA A 311 -21.74 11.57 21.48
C ALA A 311 -22.46 10.30 21.93
N LEU A 312 -23.41 9.82 21.11
CA LEU A 312 -24.18 8.60 21.36
C LEU A 312 -23.33 7.32 21.33
N VAL A 313 -22.24 7.30 20.57
CA VAL A 313 -21.32 6.16 20.47
C VAL A 313 -20.33 6.17 21.63
N GLN A 314 -19.96 7.36 22.11
CA GLN A 314 -18.97 7.55 23.16
C GLN A 314 -19.46 7.06 24.53
N ASP A 315 -20.76 7.20 24.82
CA ASP A 315 -21.37 6.71 26.07
C ASP A 315 -21.24 5.19 26.19
N VAL A 316 -21.68 4.46 25.16
CA VAL A 316 -21.61 2.97 25.12
C VAL A 316 -20.16 2.50 25.19
N ARG A 317 -19.23 3.20 24.54
CA ARG A 317 -17.80 2.87 24.61
C ARG A 317 -17.24 3.01 26.01
N THR A 318 -17.59 4.09 26.70
CA THR A 318 -17.12 4.36 28.07
C THR A 318 -17.61 3.27 29.03
N GLU A 319 -18.86 2.83 28.85
CA GLU A 319 -19.43 1.71 29.61
C GLU A 319 -18.70 0.38 29.31
N MET A 320 -18.43 0.08 28.04
CA MET A 320 -17.67 -1.10 27.63
C MET A 320 -16.26 -1.13 28.23
N ASP A 321 -15.50 -0.03 28.14
CA ASP A 321 -14.15 0.06 28.68
C ASP A 321 -14.16 -0.10 30.21
N GLY A 322 -15.18 0.43 30.90
CA GLY A 322 -15.41 0.23 32.33
C GLY A 322 -15.64 -1.25 32.71
N LYS A 323 -16.53 -1.94 31.98
CA LYS A 323 -16.80 -3.37 32.18
C LYS A 323 -15.57 -4.23 31.88
N GLN A 324 -14.84 -3.92 30.81
CA GLN A 324 -13.63 -4.65 30.43
C GLN A 324 -12.52 -4.49 31.48
N ALA A 325 -12.35 -3.31 32.07
CA ALA A 325 -11.42 -3.08 33.17
C ALA A 325 -11.81 -3.86 34.45
N SER A 326 -13.11 -4.08 34.68
CA SER A 326 -13.60 -4.86 35.83
C SER A 326 -13.24 -6.36 35.76
N ILE A 327 -13.17 -6.95 34.56
CA ILE A 327 -12.81 -8.37 34.36
C ILE A 327 -11.49 -8.73 35.04
N ARG A 328 -10.47 -7.87 34.92
CA ARG A 328 -9.15 -8.13 35.52
C ARG A 328 -9.19 -8.12 37.05
N LYS A 329 -10.16 -7.44 37.66
CA LYS A 329 -10.31 -7.30 39.11
C LYS A 329 -11.20 -8.40 39.70
N THR A 330 -12.08 -9.01 38.90
CA THR A 330 -13.03 -10.02 39.34
C THR A 330 -12.39 -11.41 39.49
N ARG A 331 -12.38 -11.93 40.73
CA ARG A 331 -11.87 -13.28 41.05
C ARG A 331 -12.94 -14.39 40.96
N ASN A 332 -14.23 -14.04 40.96
CA ASN A 332 -15.34 -15.00 40.91
C ASN A 332 -15.69 -15.37 39.46
N ALA A 333 -15.68 -16.67 39.16
CA ALA A 333 -15.98 -17.18 37.82
C ALA A 333 -17.42 -16.90 37.35
N ARG A 334 -18.41 -16.88 38.25
CA ARG A 334 -19.82 -16.60 37.89
C ARG A 334 -20.03 -15.14 37.53
N GLU A 335 -19.45 -14.25 38.32
CA GLU A 335 -19.48 -12.80 38.10
C GLU A 335 -18.73 -12.42 36.83
N ARG A 336 -17.59 -13.06 36.57
CA ARG A 336 -16.84 -12.89 35.32
C ARG A 336 -17.65 -13.30 34.09
N ARG A 337 -18.40 -14.42 34.15
CA ARG A 337 -19.32 -14.82 33.07
C ARG A 337 -20.42 -13.79 32.82
N GLN A 338 -20.98 -13.21 33.88
CA GLN A 338 -22.01 -12.19 33.76
C GLN A 338 -21.47 -10.92 33.08
N ILE A 339 -20.27 -10.47 33.45
CA ILE A 339 -19.59 -9.33 32.80
C ILE A 339 -19.36 -9.61 31.30
N TYR A 340 -19.00 -10.84 30.91
CA TYR A 340 -18.86 -11.20 29.49
C TYR A 340 -20.20 -11.13 28.74
N THR A 341 -21.31 -11.54 29.36
CA THR A 341 -22.65 -11.44 28.76
C THR A 341 -23.04 -9.97 28.55
N GLU A 342 -22.87 -9.12 29.55
CA GLU A 342 -23.17 -7.69 29.46
C GLU A 342 -22.28 -6.99 28.41
N LEU A 343 -20.98 -7.33 28.35
CA LEU A 343 -20.09 -6.81 27.31
C LEU A 343 -20.54 -7.22 25.90
N LYS A 344 -21.09 -8.41 25.72
CA LYS A 344 -21.58 -8.87 24.43
C LYS A 344 -22.78 -8.04 23.96
N GLU A 345 -23.69 -7.72 24.88
CA GLU A 345 -24.86 -6.85 24.62
C GLU A 345 -24.41 -5.42 24.28
N LEU A 346 -23.53 -4.83 25.10
CA LEU A 346 -22.97 -3.50 24.84
C LEU A 346 -22.21 -3.42 23.51
N ARG A 347 -21.47 -4.48 23.14
CA ARG A 347 -20.79 -4.55 21.83
C ARG A 347 -21.77 -4.62 20.66
N GLN A 348 -22.94 -5.23 20.83
CA GLN A 348 -23.95 -5.25 19.79
C GLN A 348 -24.55 -3.86 19.61
N GLU A 349 -24.93 -3.22 20.70
CA GLU A 349 -25.46 -1.86 20.69
C GLU A 349 -24.46 -0.85 20.12
N TYR A 350 -23.19 -0.92 20.55
CA TYR A 350 -22.11 -0.08 20.03
C TYR A 350 -22.01 -0.19 18.49
N ARG A 351 -22.07 -1.41 17.95
CA ARG A 351 -22.00 -1.64 16.50
C ARG A 351 -23.18 -1.06 15.75
N GLU A 352 -24.39 -1.16 16.28
CA GLU A 352 -25.58 -0.62 15.65
C GLU A 352 -25.53 0.91 15.59
N ARG A 353 -25.15 1.56 16.70
CA ARG A 353 -24.98 3.02 16.77
C ARG A 353 -23.84 3.50 15.87
N GLU A 354 -22.68 2.83 15.93
CA GLU A 354 -21.51 3.16 15.12
C GLU A 354 -21.83 3.01 13.63
N LYS A 355 -22.52 1.94 13.23
CA LYS A 355 -22.95 1.76 11.84
C LYS A 355 -23.85 2.89 11.35
N GLY A 356 -24.79 3.36 12.19
CA GLY A 356 -25.62 4.53 11.86
C GLY A 356 -24.79 5.80 11.66
N CYS A 357 -23.87 6.08 12.59
CA CYS A 357 -22.96 7.22 12.51
C CYS A 357 -22.07 7.16 11.26
N VAL A 358 -21.44 6.02 10.99
CA VAL A 358 -20.59 5.82 9.81
C VAL A 358 -21.38 5.98 8.51
N ASN A 359 -22.58 5.40 8.43
CA ASN A 359 -23.43 5.53 7.24
C ASN A 359 -23.79 7.00 6.96
N ASN A 360 -24.09 7.78 8.01
CA ASN A 360 -24.39 9.20 7.88
C ASN A 360 -23.16 10.01 7.44
N LEU A 361 -21.99 9.76 8.05
CA LEU A 361 -20.74 10.45 7.70
C LEU A 361 -20.30 10.15 6.27
N VAL A 362 -20.27 8.85 5.91
CA VAL A 362 -19.90 8.42 4.56
C VAL A 362 -20.94 8.91 3.55
N GLY A 363 -22.23 8.71 3.81
CA GLY A 363 -23.35 9.12 2.95
C GLY A 363 -23.42 10.63 2.72
N GLY A 364 -23.12 11.44 3.73
CA GLY A 364 -23.08 12.90 3.64
C GLY A 364 -21.82 13.45 2.95
N SER A 365 -20.79 12.62 2.74
CA SER A 365 -19.53 13.04 2.11
C SER A 365 -19.60 13.05 0.60
N LYS A 366 -19.06 14.10 -0.02
CA LYS A 366 -18.94 14.24 -1.47
C LYS A 366 -17.72 13.51 -2.03
N VAL A 367 -16.66 13.40 -1.24
CA VAL A 367 -15.46 12.64 -1.58
C VAL A 367 -15.18 11.61 -0.50
N VAL A 368 -15.06 10.34 -0.86
CA VAL A 368 -14.58 9.31 0.06
C VAL A 368 -13.24 8.81 -0.45
N LEU A 369 -12.24 8.79 0.42
CA LEU A 369 -10.86 8.44 0.08
C LEU A 369 -10.46 7.16 0.81
N ALA A 370 -9.93 6.16 0.11
CA ALA A 370 -9.54 4.88 0.70
C ALA A 370 -8.36 4.27 -0.05
N THR A 371 -7.63 3.33 0.55
CA THR A 371 -6.79 2.45 -0.28
C THR A 371 -7.67 1.52 -1.12
N LEU A 372 -7.16 0.97 -2.23
CA LEU A 372 -7.90 0.01 -3.06
C LEU A 372 -8.49 -1.13 -2.24
N HIS A 373 -7.68 -1.69 -1.32
CA HIS A 373 -8.16 -2.68 -0.36
C HIS A 373 -9.21 -2.08 0.58
N GLY A 374 -8.94 -0.91 1.17
CA GLY A 374 -9.83 -0.20 2.09
C GLY A 374 -11.23 0.05 1.53
N ALA A 375 -11.35 0.25 0.23
CA ALA A 375 -12.62 0.44 -0.46
C ALA A 375 -13.54 -0.79 -0.42
N GLY A 376 -12.99 -1.99 -0.24
CA GLY A 376 -13.79 -3.22 0.00
C GLY A 376 -14.31 -3.36 1.45
N GLY A 377 -14.18 -2.32 2.28
CA GLY A 377 -14.63 -2.34 3.66
C GLY A 377 -16.15 -2.23 3.81
N PHE A 378 -16.69 -2.72 4.92
CA PHE A 378 -18.14 -2.69 5.18
C PHE A 378 -18.72 -1.26 5.18
N HIS A 379 -17.91 -0.26 5.52
CA HIS A 379 -18.30 1.16 5.54
C HIS A 379 -18.77 1.68 4.16
N LEU A 380 -18.33 1.06 3.06
CA LEU A 380 -18.75 1.42 1.69
C LEU A 380 -19.85 0.53 1.13
N LYS A 381 -20.31 -0.48 1.88
CA LYS A 381 -21.30 -1.42 1.38
C LYS A 381 -22.62 -0.69 1.09
N GLY A 382 -23.07 -0.77 -0.16
CA GLY A 382 -24.31 -0.12 -0.61
C GLY A 382 -24.19 1.39 -0.88
N GLN A 383 -22.97 1.94 -0.82
CA GLN A 383 -22.72 3.31 -1.24
C GLN A 383 -22.60 3.39 -2.77
N GLU A 384 -23.15 4.45 -3.36
CA GLU A 384 -23.04 4.73 -4.79
C GLU A 384 -22.12 5.94 -5.02
N PHE A 385 -21.32 5.88 -6.08
CA PHE A 385 -20.39 6.93 -6.49
C PHE A 385 -20.49 7.13 -8.00
N ASP A 386 -20.47 8.37 -8.45
CA ASP A 386 -20.56 8.66 -9.88
C ASP A 386 -19.23 8.31 -10.59
N VAL A 387 -18.11 8.59 -9.91
CA VAL A 387 -16.76 8.42 -10.43
C VAL A 387 -15.86 7.74 -9.41
N VAL A 388 -15.11 6.74 -9.88
CA VAL A 388 -13.97 6.17 -9.17
C VAL A 388 -12.69 6.74 -9.77
N ILE A 389 -11.82 7.30 -8.94
CA ILE A 389 -10.49 7.79 -9.33
C ILE A 389 -9.46 6.91 -8.66
N VAL A 390 -8.47 6.40 -9.39
CA VAL A 390 -7.35 5.64 -8.83
C VAL A 390 -6.06 6.36 -9.16
N ASP A 391 -5.37 6.89 -8.14
CA ASP A 391 -4.00 7.42 -8.28
C ASP A 391 -2.98 6.30 -8.09
N GLU A 392 -1.82 6.44 -8.73
CA GLU A 392 -0.78 5.41 -8.85
C GLU A 392 -1.31 4.05 -9.34
N ALA A 393 -2.23 4.08 -10.31
CA ALA A 393 -2.87 2.88 -10.85
C ALA A 393 -1.88 1.90 -11.52
N SER A 394 -0.74 2.38 -12.01
CA SER A 394 0.33 1.57 -12.60
C SER A 394 1.19 0.82 -11.57
N GLN A 395 1.00 1.08 -10.28
CA GLN A 395 1.65 0.34 -9.19
C GLN A 395 0.68 -0.66 -8.52
N ALA A 396 -0.55 -0.77 -9.01
CA ALA A 396 -1.58 -1.62 -8.45
C ALA A 396 -1.77 -2.89 -9.28
N LEU A 397 -1.95 -4.04 -8.61
CA LEU A 397 -2.44 -5.25 -9.28
C LEU A 397 -3.83 -4.99 -9.84
N GLU A 398 -4.12 -5.51 -11.02
CA GLU A 398 -5.44 -5.34 -11.62
C GLU A 398 -6.57 -5.87 -10.70
N ALA A 399 -6.35 -7.00 -10.03
CA ALA A 399 -7.32 -7.56 -9.08
C ALA A 399 -7.63 -6.60 -7.90
N GLN A 400 -6.69 -5.74 -7.50
CA GLN A 400 -6.91 -4.72 -6.46
C GLN A 400 -7.79 -3.59 -6.99
N CYS A 401 -7.58 -3.14 -8.23
CA CYS A 401 -8.39 -2.10 -8.87
C CYS A 401 -9.87 -2.50 -9.00
N TRP A 402 -10.15 -3.79 -9.17
CA TRP A 402 -11.53 -4.30 -9.22
C TRP A 402 -12.26 -4.27 -7.87
N ILE A 403 -11.57 -4.12 -6.74
CA ILE A 403 -12.20 -4.03 -5.42
C ILE A 403 -13.17 -2.84 -5.36
N PRO A 404 -12.76 -1.57 -5.54
CA PRO A 404 -13.73 -0.48 -5.58
C PRO A 404 -14.75 -0.64 -6.71
N LEU A 405 -14.32 -1.03 -7.92
CA LEU A 405 -15.19 -1.08 -9.12
C LEU A 405 -16.35 -2.07 -9.03
N LEU A 406 -16.22 -3.13 -8.25
CA LEU A 406 -17.27 -4.14 -8.06
C LEU A 406 -18.12 -3.89 -6.81
N TRP A 407 -17.52 -3.28 -5.78
CA TRP A 407 -18.15 -3.13 -4.47
C TRP A 407 -18.96 -1.85 -4.34
N VAL A 408 -18.61 -0.84 -5.13
CA VAL A 408 -19.45 0.36 -5.30
C VAL A 408 -20.03 0.38 -6.70
N LYS A 409 -21.23 0.94 -6.84
CA LYS A 409 -21.81 1.21 -8.14
C LYS A 409 -21.17 2.48 -8.69
N ALA A 410 -20.43 2.36 -9.79
CA ALA A 410 -19.82 3.47 -10.50
C ALA A 410 -19.99 3.30 -12.02
N GLY A 411 -20.18 4.43 -12.71
CA GLY A 411 -20.32 4.47 -14.17
C GLY A 411 -19.08 4.97 -14.90
N LYS A 412 -18.11 5.52 -14.16
CA LYS A 412 -16.91 6.16 -14.69
C LYS A 412 -15.68 5.85 -13.86
N LEU A 413 -14.56 5.63 -14.54
CA LEU A 413 -13.24 5.40 -13.96
C LEU A 413 -12.20 6.34 -14.54
N VAL A 414 -11.45 7.00 -13.66
CA VAL A 414 -10.24 7.75 -14.01
C VAL A 414 -9.05 7.04 -13.38
N LEU A 415 -8.11 6.59 -14.20
CA LEU A 415 -6.84 6.03 -13.71
C LEU A 415 -5.74 7.06 -13.96
N ALA A 416 -5.01 7.43 -12.91
CA ALA A 416 -3.80 8.20 -13.03
C ALA A 416 -2.61 7.34 -12.63
N GLY A 417 -1.54 7.41 -13.40
CA GLY A 417 -0.34 6.64 -13.14
C GLY A 417 0.74 6.87 -14.17
N ASP A 418 1.78 6.07 -14.08
CA ASP A 418 2.85 6.01 -15.05
C ASP A 418 3.28 4.57 -15.25
N HIS A 419 2.82 3.97 -16.34
CA HIS A 419 3.14 2.61 -16.73
C HIS A 419 4.60 2.38 -17.15
N LEU A 420 5.40 3.44 -17.25
CA LEU A 420 6.83 3.36 -17.54
C LEU A 420 7.69 3.46 -16.26
N GLN A 421 7.05 3.58 -15.09
CA GLN A 421 7.68 3.45 -13.79
C GLN A 421 7.52 2.03 -13.24
N LEU A 422 7.90 1.82 -11.97
CA LEU A 422 7.89 0.50 -11.33
C LEU A 422 6.49 -0.14 -11.36
N PRO A 423 6.35 -1.37 -11.89
CA PRO A 423 5.13 -2.15 -11.77
C PRO A 423 4.92 -2.65 -10.33
N PRO A 424 3.75 -3.23 -10.00
CA PRO A 424 3.57 -3.92 -8.73
C PRO A 424 4.61 -5.04 -8.53
N THR A 425 5.18 -5.15 -7.33
CA THR A 425 6.18 -6.18 -6.99
C THR A 425 5.54 -7.56 -6.88
N ILE A 426 6.03 -8.55 -7.63
CA ILE A 426 5.52 -9.93 -7.66
C ILE A 426 6.62 -10.92 -7.22
N LYS A 427 6.45 -11.55 -6.06
CA LYS A 427 7.42 -12.49 -5.46
C LYS A 427 7.47 -13.84 -6.18
N SER A 428 6.34 -14.31 -6.70
CA SER A 428 6.23 -15.62 -7.34
C SER A 428 7.05 -15.76 -8.63
N LEU A 429 7.36 -14.64 -9.30
CA LEU A 429 8.23 -14.64 -10.47
C LEU A 429 9.64 -15.11 -10.12
N HIS A 430 10.20 -14.60 -9.02
CA HIS A 430 11.51 -15.03 -8.51
C HIS A 430 11.55 -16.50 -8.09
N PHE A 431 10.42 -17.07 -7.65
CA PHE A 431 10.32 -18.50 -7.30
C PHE A 431 10.33 -19.42 -8.53
N ARG A 432 9.78 -19.00 -9.67
CA ARG A 432 9.78 -19.81 -10.91
C ARG A 432 11.17 -19.92 -11.51
N ASP A 433 11.96 -18.85 -11.45
CA ASP A 433 13.36 -18.88 -11.89
C ASP A 433 14.23 -19.75 -10.96
N LYS A 434 14.03 -19.68 -9.63
CA LYS A 434 14.72 -20.58 -8.69
C LYS A 434 14.42 -22.06 -8.91
N LYS A 435 13.17 -22.44 -9.26
CA LYS A 435 12.82 -23.83 -9.61
C LYS A 435 13.44 -24.30 -10.92
N LYS A 436 13.48 -23.46 -11.96
CA LYS A 436 14.18 -23.78 -13.22
C LYS A 436 15.67 -24.01 -12.99
N THR A 437 16.29 -23.20 -12.12
CA THR A 437 17.72 -23.31 -11.80
C THR A 437 18.03 -24.57 -10.97
N MET A 438 17.13 -24.99 -10.07
CA MET A 438 17.30 -26.24 -9.31
C MET A 438 17.02 -27.50 -10.13
N ASN A 439 16.04 -27.48 -11.05
CA ASN A 439 15.77 -28.63 -11.91
C ASN A 439 16.89 -28.85 -12.96
N ASN A 440 17.52 -27.77 -13.44
CA ASN A 440 18.69 -27.87 -14.33
C ASN A 440 19.93 -28.49 -13.66
N ALA A 441 19.98 -28.57 -12.32
CA ALA A 441 21.03 -29.28 -11.58
C ALA A 441 20.74 -30.78 -11.38
N GLN A 442 19.51 -31.25 -11.68
CA GLN A 442 19.11 -32.66 -11.55
C GLN A 442 18.73 -33.32 -12.89
N ASP A 443 18.46 -32.56 -13.95
CA ASP A 443 18.05 -33.07 -15.27
C ASP A 443 19.18 -33.15 -16.32
N ALA A 444 20.38 -33.59 -15.91
CA ALA A 444 21.39 -34.10 -16.84
C ALA A 444 21.18 -35.60 -17.19
N LYS A 445 20.11 -36.23 -16.70
CA LYS A 445 19.76 -37.63 -17.01
C LYS A 445 18.24 -37.86 -16.96
N LYS A 446 17.52 -37.45 -18.00
CA LYS A 446 16.44 -38.23 -18.64
C LYS A 446 15.86 -37.42 -19.80
N GLY A 447 15.89 -38.03 -20.98
CA GLY A 447 15.37 -37.43 -22.20
C GLY A 447 13.85 -37.37 -22.25
N LYS A 448 13.39 -36.46 -23.12
CA LYS A 448 12.18 -36.50 -23.95
C LYS A 448 11.04 -37.40 -23.45
N ASP A 449 10.03 -36.74 -22.90
CA ASP A 449 8.60 -36.93 -23.21
C ASP A 449 7.81 -36.41 -22.03
N GLU A 450 7.14 -35.26 -22.19
CA GLU A 450 5.86 -34.96 -21.52
C GLU A 450 5.31 -33.64 -22.11
N ASP A 451 4.92 -33.70 -23.39
CA ASP A 451 3.80 -32.90 -23.90
C ASP A 451 2.51 -33.71 -23.68
N ALA A 452 1.45 -33.01 -23.28
CA ALA A 452 0.07 -33.49 -23.06
C ALA A 452 -0.26 -34.14 -21.70
N LYS A 453 -0.65 -33.30 -20.73
CA LYS A 453 -1.72 -33.63 -19.78
C LYS A 453 -2.82 -32.56 -19.77
N LYS A 454 -3.93 -32.90 -20.41
CA LYS A 454 -5.25 -32.29 -20.25
C LYS A 454 -5.82 -32.66 -18.87
N THR A 455 -6.12 -31.66 -18.06
CA THR A 455 -7.06 -31.61 -16.91
C THR A 455 -6.95 -30.17 -16.42
N ASP A 456 -7.92 -29.27 -16.47
CA ASP A 456 -9.31 -29.28 -16.04
C ASP A 456 -10.03 -28.13 -16.80
N GLY A 457 -11.35 -28.17 -16.94
CA GLY A 457 -12.16 -27.29 -17.78
C GLY A 457 -12.23 -25.81 -17.36
N THR A 458 -11.17 -25.24 -16.78
CA THR A 458 -11.05 -23.80 -16.58
C THR A 458 -10.46 -23.14 -17.83
N LEU A 459 -11.29 -22.37 -18.53
CA LEU A 459 -10.85 -21.44 -19.56
C LEU A 459 -9.89 -20.43 -18.91
N ARG A 460 -8.58 -20.63 -19.11
CA ARG A 460 -7.53 -19.75 -18.58
C ARG A 460 -6.91 -18.96 -19.71
N ILE A 461 -6.60 -17.70 -19.45
CA ILE A 461 -5.96 -16.82 -20.42
C ILE A 461 -4.46 -17.09 -20.40
N GLN A 462 -3.95 -17.70 -21.48
CA GLN A 462 -2.53 -18.00 -21.63
C GLN A 462 -1.72 -16.70 -21.73
N GLY A 463 -0.61 -16.61 -20.98
CA GLY A 463 0.30 -15.47 -21.00
C GLY A 463 -0.06 -14.31 -20.04
N MET A 464 -1.15 -14.41 -19.27
CA MET A 464 -1.47 -13.40 -18.25
C MET A 464 -0.44 -13.42 -17.10
N THR A 465 -0.01 -12.23 -16.67
CA THR A 465 0.87 -12.00 -15.51
C THR A 465 0.22 -11.04 -14.52
N LEU A 466 0.65 -11.07 -13.25
CA LEU A 466 0.24 -10.10 -12.23
C LEU A 466 0.89 -8.72 -12.40
N GLU A 467 1.96 -8.63 -13.20
CA GLU A 467 2.65 -7.36 -13.50
C GLU A 467 1.83 -6.46 -14.41
N THR A 468 0.95 -7.03 -15.25
CA THR A 468 0.07 -6.24 -16.12
C THR A 468 -0.97 -5.53 -15.27
N THR A 469 -0.87 -4.21 -15.19
CA THR A 469 -1.82 -3.40 -14.42
C THR A 469 -3.12 -3.17 -15.20
N LEU A 470 -4.16 -2.70 -14.50
CA LEU A 470 -5.39 -2.27 -15.17
C LEU A 470 -5.11 -1.13 -16.17
N PHE A 471 -4.14 -0.25 -15.85
CA PHE A 471 -3.73 0.84 -16.73
C PHE A 471 -3.17 0.28 -18.04
N ASP A 472 -2.24 -0.67 -17.96
CA ASP A 472 -1.61 -1.31 -19.13
C ASP A 472 -2.63 -2.03 -19.99
N ARG A 473 -3.49 -2.84 -19.37
CA ARG A 473 -4.47 -3.63 -20.10
C ARG A 473 -5.47 -2.75 -20.83
N LEU A 474 -5.97 -1.68 -20.20
CA LEU A 474 -6.91 -0.76 -20.84
C LEU A 474 -6.24 0.03 -21.98
N LEU A 475 -4.99 0.47 -21.79
CA LEU A 475 -4.23 1.16 -22.83
C LEU A 475 -3.96 0.25 -24.03
N ALA A 476 -3.59 -1.01 -23.80
CA ALA A 476 -3.42 -1.99 -24.85
C ALA A 476 -4.75 -2.24 -25.60
N LEU A 477 -5.84 -2.40 -24.85
CA LEU A 477 -7.17 -2.73 -25.35
C LEU A 477 -7.79 -1.64 -26.23
N HIS A 478 -7.78 -0.40 -25.76
CA HIS A 478 -8.48 0.74 -26.40
C HIS A 478 -7.53 1.70 -27.14
N GLY A 479 -6.21 1.52 -26.99
CA GLY A 479 -5.21 2.36 -27.62
C GLY A 479 -5.07 3.74 -26.95
N PRO A 480 -4.25 4.64 -27.54
CA PRO A 480 -3.90 5.93 -26.94
C PRO A 480 -5.08 6.92 -26.86
N GLY A 481 -6.20 6.64 -27.55
CA GLY A 481 -7.38 7.52 -27.56
C GLY A 481 -7.98 7.75 -26.17
N ILE A 482 -7.81 6.79 -25.25
CA ILE A 482 -8.29 6.90 -23.87
C ILE A 482 -7.28 7.55 -22.90
N LYS A 483 -6.11 7.97 -23.39
CA LYS A 483 -4.97 8.46 -22.59
C LYS A 483 -4.67 9.94 -22.87
N ARG A 484 -4.32 10.70 -21.84
CA ARG A 484 -3.63 12.00 -21.95
C ARG A 484 -2.38 12.03 -21.08
N MET A 485 -1.28 12.47 -21.67
CA MET A 485 0.03 12.52 -21.01
C MET A 485 0.33 13.95 -20.58
N LEU A 486 0.77 14.11 -19.34
CA LEU A 486 1.30 15.38 -18.85
C LEU A 486 2.73 15.55 -19.33
N THR A 487 3.07 16.72 -19.87
CA THR A 487 4.34 16.90 -20.61
C THR A 487 5.31 17.86 -19.93
N THR A 488 4.85 18.79 -19.10
CA THR A 488 5.74 19.72 -18.38
C THR A 488 6.10 19.18 -17.00
N GLN A 489 7.38 19.00 -16.69
CA GLN A 489 7.90 18.57 -15.40
C GLN A 489 8.52 19.72 -14.60
N TYR A 490 8.37 19.64 -13.27
CA TYR A 490 8.71 20.68 -12.31
C TYR A 490 9.71 20.22 -11.24
N ARG A 491 10.53 19.21 -11.54
CA ARG A 491 11.45 18.56 -10.57
C ARG A 491 12.92 18.61 -11.00
N MET A 492 13.21 18.11 -12.18
CA MET A 492 14.57 17.81 -12.64
C MET A 492 15.15 18.97 -13.44
N HIS A 493 16.46 19.15 -13.34
CA HIS A 493 17.25 19.92 -14.31
C HIS A 493 17.07 19.32 -15.72
N GLU A 494 17.18 20.13 -16.77
CA GLU A 494 16.95 19.68 -18.16
C GLU A 494 17.88 18.53 -18.56
N THR A 495 19.19 18.65 -18.29
CA THR A 495 20.18 17.57 -18.48
C THR A 495 19.77 16.24 -17.85
N ILE A 496 19.27 16.25 -16.61
CA ILE A 496 18.83 15.02 -15.91
C ILE A 496 17.55 14.49 -16.57
N MET A 497 16.62 15.37 -16.91
CA MET A 497 15.33 15.02 -17.53
C MET A 497 15.50 14.44 -18.94
N ARG A 498 16.51 14.87 -19.69
CA ARG A 498 16.68 14.51 -21.10
C ARG A 498 16.78 13.01 -21.32
N PHE A 499 17.55 12.29 -20.48
CA PHE A 499 17.66 10.83 -20.56
C PHE A 499 16.31 10.11 -20.45
N PRO A 500 15.51 10.27 -19.36
CA PRO A 500 14.21 9.62 -19.29
C PRO A 500 13.24 10.15 -20.35
N ALA A 501 13.32 11.43 -20.75
CA ALA A 501 12.48 11.99 -21.81
C ALA A 501 12.66 11.23 -23.14
N ASP A 502 13.91 11.03 -23.56
CA ASP A 502 14.24 10.42 -24.84
C ASP A 502 14.03 8.89 -24.82
N GLU A 503 14.45 8.21 -23.75
CA GLU A 503 14.39 6.75 -23.67
C GLU A 503 12.99 6.20 -23.36
N LEU A 504 12.18 6.94 -22.59
CA LEU A 504 10.90 6.43 -22.08
C LEU A 504 9.70 7.21 -22.62
N TYR A 505 9.83 8.51 -22.86
CA TYR A 505 8.68 9.40 -23.07
C TYR A 505 8.61 10.01 -24.47
N GLU A 506 9.25 9.39 -25.46
CA GLU A 506 9.24 9.82 -26.87
C GLU A 506 9.65 11.30 -27.04
N SER A 507 10.57 11.80 -26.20
CA SER A 507 11.03 13.19 -26.13
C SER A 507 9.90 14.23 -25.90
N LYS A 508 8.76 13.82 -25.33
CA LYS A 508 7.62 14.72 -25.04
C LYS A 508 7.74 15.44 -23.70
N LEU A 509 8.65 15.03 -22.82
CA LEU A 509 8.80 15.62 -21.50
C LEU A 509 9.65 16.91 -21.58
N VAL A 510 9.15 18.00 -21.01
CA VAL A 510 9.77 19.34 -21.06
C VAL A 510 9.96 19.89 -19.65
N ALA A 511 11.12 20.47 -19.37
CA ALA A 511 11.42 21.10 -18.08
C ALA A 511 10.76 22.48 -17.99
N ALA A 512 10.07 22.76 -16.87
CA ALA A 512 9.59 24.11 -16.60
C ALA A 512 10.76 25.09 -16.46
N ASP A 513 10.56 26.35 -16.87
CA ASP A 513 11.63 27.35 -16.96
C ASP A 513 12.42 27.55 -15.66
N PHE A 514 11.78 27.41 -14.50
CA PHE A 514 12.43 27.62 -13.20
C PHE A 514 13.20 26.39 -12.69
N VAL A 515 13.03 25.22 -13.30
CA VAL A 515 13.82 24.02 -12.94
C VAL A 515 14.87 23.66 -13.98
N LYS A 516 14.73 24.13 -15.23
CA LYS A 516 15.55 23.67 -16.35
C LYS A 516 17.06 23.88 -16.13
N GLU A 517 17.47 25.00 -15.52
CA GLU A 517 18.87 25.36 -15.21
C GLU A 517 19.21 25.27 -13.70
N ARG A 518 18.35 24.68 -12.86
CA ARG A 518 18.51 24.77 -11.40
C ARG A 518 19.66 23.89 -10.89
N LEU A 519 20.66 24.50 -10.27
CA LEU A 519 21.82 23.82 -9.67
C LEU A 519 21.79 23.85 -8.13
N LEU A 520 22.67 23.07 -7.49
CA LEU A 520 22.76 23.01 -6.03
C LEU A 520 23.25 24.31 -5.40
N LYS A 521 24.14 25.04 -6.10
CA LYS A 521 24.61 26.36 -5.67
C LYS A 521 23.50 27.43 -5.64
N ASP A 522 22.40 27.21 -6.37
CA ASP A 522 21.29 28.16 -6.50
C ASP A 522 20.13 27.84 -5.52
N LEU A 523 20.39 26.98 -4.53
CA LEU A 523 19.41 26.66 -3.49
C LEU A 523 19.04 27.92 -2.68
N PRO A 524 17.85 27.95 -2.04
CA PRO A 524 17.35 29.14 -1.35
C PRO A 524 18.11 29.48 -0.04
N TYR A 525 19.24 28.82 0.20
CA TYR A 525 20.12 29.01 1.35
C TYR A 525 21.57 28.95 0.86
N GLU A 526 22.50 29.43 1.68
CA GLU A 526 23.91 29.56 1.31
C GLU A 526 24.55 28.20 1.00
N VAL A 527 25.00 28.04 -0.25
CA VAL A 527 25.77 26.88 -0.72
C VAL A 527 26.98 27.42 -1.49
N GLN A 528 28.16 26.89 -1.16
CA GLN A 528 29.41 27.26 -1.80
C GLN A 528 29.44 26.77 -3.25
N ASP A 529 30.03 27.58 -4.11
CA ASP A 529 30.14 27.30 -5.53
C ASP A 529 31.38 26.43 -5.83
N THR A 530 31.17 25.11 -5.82
CA THR A 530 32.18 24.05 -5.97
C THR A 530 31.94 23.18 -7.22
N GLU A 531 32.90 22.32 -7.58
CA GLU A 531 32.71 21.34 -8.67
C GLU A 531 31.50 20.42 -8.40
N ASP A 532 31.32 19.95 -7.16
CA ASP A 532 30.20 19.09 -6.76
C ASP A 532 28.83 19.78 -6.80
N THR A 533 28.76 21.12 -6.84
CA THR A 533 27.50 21.90 -6.76
C THR A 533 27.14 22.64 -8.05
N ARG A 534 28.08 22.72 -9.01
CA ARG A 534 27.89 23.30 -10.35
C ARG A 534 27.40 22.29 -11.38
N GLU A 535 27.67 21.00 -11.18
CA GLU A 535 27.33 19.96 -12.14
C GLU A 535 25.98 19.31 -11.79
N PRO A 536 24.98 19.31 -12.71
CA PRO A 536 23.68 18.71 -12.45
C PRO A 536 23.69 17.17 -12.54
N LEU A 537 24.70 16.59 -13.21
CA LEU A 537 24.81 15.15 -13.42
C LEU A 537 26.29 14.74 -13.43
N VAL A 538 26.64 13.80 -12.56
CA VAL A 538 27.98 13.21 -12.48
C VAL A 538 27.87 11.69 -12.52
N PHE A 539 28.72 11.03 -13.30
CA PHE A 539 28.85 9.58 -13.33
C PHE A 539 30.28 9.21 -12.94
N TRP A 540 30.45 8.53 -11.80
CA TRP A 540 31.74 7.94 -11.42
C TRP A 540 31.81 6.51 -11.87
N ASP A 541 32.70 6.25 -12.82
CA ASP A 541 33.05 4.90 -13.22
C ASP A 541 34.01 4.29 -12.18
N THR A 542 33.57 3.21 -11.51
CA THR A 542 34.35 2.45 -10.53
C THR A 542 35.07 1.26 -11.18
N GLN A 543 34.93 1.06 -12.50
CA GLN A 543 35.60 -0.01 -13.22
C GLN A 543 37.13 0.12 -13.13
N GLY A 544 37.80 -0.95 -12.71
CA GLY A 544 39.25 -1.01 -12.60
C GLY A 544 39.83 -0.60 -11.24
N GLY A 545 39.00 -0.23 -10.26
CA GLY A 545 39.41 -0.04 -8.85
C GLY A 545 39.03 -1.22 -7.93
N ASP A 546 39.37 -1.14 -6.65
CA ASP A 546 39.05 -2.12 -5.60
C ASP A 546 37.59 -2.00 -5.08
N PHE A 547 36.62 -2.01 -6.00
CA PHE A 547 35.18 -1.86 -5.73
C PHE A 547 34.45 -3.20 -5.88
N ALA A 548 34.88 -4.23 -5.15
CA ALA A 548 34.31 -5.57 -5.28
C ALA A 548 32.92 -5.68 -4.63
N GLU A 549 31.99 -6.29 -5.36
CA GLU A 549 30.67 -6.65 -4.87
C GLU A 549 30.76 -7.88 -3.92
N LYS A 550 30.05 -7.81 -2.78
CA LYS A 550 29.93 -8.87 -1.78
C LYS A 550 28.47 -9.33 -1.67
N ALA A 551 28.26 -10.64 -1.57
CA ALA A 551 26.97 -11.22 -1.19
C ALA A 551 26.88 -11.37 0.35
N GLU A 552 25.71 -11.13 0.95
CA GLU A 552 25.51 -11.24 2.41
C GLU A 552 25.91 -12.61 3.00
N ASP A 553 25.94 -13.68 2.18
CA ASP A 553 26.26 -15.04 2.61
C ASP A 553 27.75 -15.28 2.94
N GLU A 554 28.69 -14.40 2.54
CA GLU A 554 30.13 -14.64 2.73
C GLU A 554 30.66 -14.30 4.14
N GLY A 555 29.90 -13.55 4.94
CA GLY A 555 30.35 -13.05 6.26
C GLY A 555 30.00 -13.93 7.48
N VAL A 556 29.10 -14.91 7.36
CA VAL A 556 28.57 -15.70 8.50
C VAL A 556 28.84 -17.20 8.36
N THR A 557 30.10 -17.56 8.08
CA THR A 557 30.57 -18.96 8.20
C THR A 557 31.34 -19.19 9.50
N GLY A 558 30.73 -18.76 10.62
CA GLY A 558 31.08 -19.31 11.93
C GLY A 558 30.63 -20.77 12.02
N LYS A 559 31.58 -21.70 12.17
CA LYS A 559 31.40 -23.16 12.27
C LYS A 559 30.02 -23.60 12.80
N GLY A 560 29.17 -24.11 11.90
CA GLY A 560 28.01 -24.96 12.24
C GLY A 560 26.61 -24.33 12.18
N GLY A 561 26.47 -23.02 11.94
CA GLY A 561 25.16 -22.39 11.74
C GLY A 561 24.80 -22.29 10.26
N LYS A 562 23.61 -22.76 9.84
CA LYS A 562 23.03 -22.31 8.56
C LYS A 562 22.84 -20.80 8.69
N GLY A 563 23.61 -20.02 7.93
CA GLY A 563 23.48 -18.58 7.84
C GLY A 563 22.04 -18.16 7.56
N MET A 564 21.66 -17.01 8.11
CA MET A 564 20.36 -16.39 7.91
C MET A 564 20.25 -16.02 6.44
N ARG A 565 19.60 -16.87 5.64
CA ARG A 565 19.32 -16.60 4.21
C ARG A 565 18.24 -15.52 4.08
N LEU A 566 18.57 -14.29 4.47
CA LEU A 566 17.91 -13.10 3.97
C LEU A 566 18.27 -13.02 2.49
N GLY A 567 17.27 -12.84 1.63
CA GLY A 567 17.38 -13.15 0.20
C GLY A 567 18.57 -12.49 -0.49
N ASP A 568 19.09 -13.14 -1.53
CA ASP A 568 20.22 -12.79 -2.39
C ASP A 568 20.42 -11.26 -2.61
N SER A 569 20.95 -10.56 -1.61
CA SER A 569 21.23 -9.13 -1.63
C SER A 569 22.73 -8.91 -1.70
N LYS A 570 23.09 -7.76 -2.25
CA LYS A 570 24.46 -7.44 -2.62
C LYS A 570 24.88 -6.12 -2.01
N SER A 571 26.18 -5.97 -1.77
CA SER A 571 26.78 -4.77 -1.21
C SER A 571 28.13 -4.49 -1.87
N ASN A 572 28.56 -3.23 -1.85
CA ASN A 572 29.86 -2.76 -2.32
C ASN A 572 30.36 -1.68 -1.35
N GLU A 573 31.30 -2.05 -0.49
CA GLU A 573 31.87 -1.15 0.52
C GLU A 573 32.66 0.01 -0.10
N GLY A 574 33.29 -0.23 -1.25
CA GLY A 574 34.01 0.81 -1.99
C GLY A 574 33.05 1.89 -2.49
N GLU A 575 31.93 1.48 -3.11
CA GLU A 575 30.91 2.42 -3.58
C GLU A 575 30.29 3.19 -2.42
N ALA A 576 30.02 2.51 -1.30
CA ALA A 576 29.52 3.16 -0.10
C ALA A 576 30.49 4.23 0.44
N ALA A 577 31.80 3.94 0.44
CA ALA A 577 32.82 4.91 0.85
C ALA A 577 32.89 6.11 -0.10
N LEU A 578 32.81 5.89 -1.41
CA LEU A 578 32.78 6.95 -2.42
C LEU A 578 31.55 7.85 -2.27
N VAL A 579 30.37 7.26 -2.13
CA VAL A 579 29.11 7.99 -1.91
C VAL A 579 29.19 8.80 -0.62
N LYS A 580 29.71 8.21 0.47
CA LYS A 580 29.90 8.90 1.74
C LYS A 580 30.83 10.11 1.61
N MET A 581 31.92 9.99 0.84
CA MET A 581 32.84 11.09 0.57
C MET A 581 32.12 12.23 -0.15
N HIS A 582 31.42 11.94 -1.26
CA HIS A 582 30.71 12.97 -2.01
C HIS A 582 29.59 13.64 -1.21
N VAL A 583 28.75 12.86 -0.51
CA VAL A 583 27.73 13.42 0.39
C VAL A 583 28.38 14.30 1.45
N GLY A 584 29.54 13.89 1.99
CA GLY A 584 30.35 14.71 2.89
C GLY A 584 30.78 16.03 2.28
N ASN A 585 31.23 16.04 1.02
CA ASN A 585 31.62 17.26 0.30
C ASN A 585 30.41 18.19 0.09
N LEU A 586 29.26 17.66 -0.34
CA LEU A 586 28.03 18.44 -0.51
C LEU A 586 27.59 19.12 0.79
N VAL A 587 27.62 18.38 1.90
CA VAL A 587 27.28 18.93 3.22
C VAL A 587 28.29 19.98 3.67
N GLN A 588 29.58 19.78 3.43
CA GLN A 588 30.62 20.78 3.73
C GLN A 588 30.47 22.04 2.88
N ALA A 589 29.99 21.90 1.63
CA ALA A 589 29.66 23.02 0.76
C ALA A 589 28.37 23.75 1.18
N GLY A 590 27.60 23.24 2.16
CA GLY A 590 26.42 23.90 2.70
C GLY A 590 25.08 23.27 2.30
N VAL A 591 25.07 22.20 1.49
CA VAL A 591 23.84 21.46 1.17
C VAL A 591 23.33 20.76 2.43
N LYS A 592 22.07 20.97 2.81
CA LYS A 592 21.50 20.33 3.99
C LYS A 592 21.35 18.82 3.76
N ALA A 593 21.69 18.02 4.76
CA ALA A 593 21.55 16.56 4.68
C ALA A 593 20.11 16.10 4.40
N GLU A 594 19.11 16.87 4.85
CA GLU A 594 17.68 16.57 4.59
C GLU A 594 17.27 16.74 3.11
N ASP A 595 18.06 17.48 2.32
CA ASP A 595 17.86 17.69 0.89
C ASP A 595 18.63 16.66 0.02
N ILE A 596 19.36 15.73 0.66
CA ILE A 596 20.15 14.67 0.00
C ILE A 596 19.49 13.30 0.23
N ALA A 597 19.35 12.52 -0.83
CA ALA A 597 18.90 11.14 -0.76
C ALA A 597 19.90 10.20 -1.44
N VAL A 598 20.32 9.15 -0.73
CA VAL A 598 21.10 8.05 -1.29
C VAL A 598 20.16 6.90 -1.63
N VAL A 599 20.22 6.42 -2.87
CA VAL A 599 19.34 5.36 -3.38
C VAL A 599 20.18 4.23 -3.95
N THR A 600 19.85 2.99 -3.60
CA THR A 600 20.50 1.77 -4.11
C THR A 600 19.43 0.69 -4.38
N PRO A 601 19.60 -0.15 -5.41
CA PRO A 601 18.66 -1.22 -5.71
C PRO A 601 18.72 -2.41 -4.72
N TYR A 602 19.78 -2.52 -3.90
CA TYR A 602 20.00 -3.67 -3.02
C TYR A 602 19.84 -3.30 -1.54
N ASN A 603 19.01 -4.06 -0.81
CA ASN A 603 18.83 -3.88 0.64
C ASN A 603 20.14 -4.05 1.42
N GLY A 604 20.99 -5.00 1.03
CA GLY A 604 22.30 -5.23 1.65
C GLY A 604 23.27 -4.06 1.50
N GLN A 605 23.04 -3.15 0.55
CA GLN A 605 23.82 -1.91 0.39
C GLN A 605 23.28 -0.75 1.26
N VAL A 606 22.04 -0.86 1.75
CA VAL A 606 21.42 0.15 2.62
C VAL A 606 21.89 0.01 4.07
N GLY A 607 22.03 -1.24 4.54
CA GLY A 607 22.46 -1.58 5.90
C GLY A 607 23.96 -1.49 6.06
#